data_AF-A0A1F8B2Q5-F1
#
_entry.id   AF-A0A1F8B2Q5-F1
#
_cell.length_a   1.000
_cell.length_b   1.000
_cell.length_c   1.000
_cell.angle_alpha   90.00
_cell.angle_beta   90.00
_cell.angle_gamma   90.00
#
_symmetry.space_group_name_H-M   'P 1'
#
loop_
_entity.id
_entity.type
_entity.pdbx_description
1 polymer ?
#
loop_
_entity_poly.entity_id
_entity_poly.type
_entity_poly.pdbx_seq_one_letter_code
_entity_poly.pdbx_strand_id
1 'polypeptide(L)'
;MNRTRIKTLKEPFSEELERIRFEEFSKEAISFSYALESVSSQSKKTKILDSKSIVLLSKTENKFYSRYKVSKDSNSIGLVLTNIDLGRIGRYGNGEPIFWQMGRERRKLALAQRALFFDENHNPQIYKKLISFENGKTRVKERANRRSPTIEKALGMESPSDSAVYTPALTEIGYKKISTDKIVSRRKIVTNGLFNKIGKYPRKIIGLGAMPPVSGWRDTLVTSIVGHMLCFIPRSSVFASNLENRLRLALDVRKTIQKLPIKPIYRTKILRNLGAAIGAENPDDEVNIAKYLYEKAGITVFRIYTIGSDKRVIETAKKLRQKLGEKIEIFVGQIADKAQAERLIQKDILVDGLIFGHGGGQQCTSAINGMAITTLEDVYSMTTDKRFNNTSIILEGGVGRSIGVALVMGVDCVLGNQKFVRGTIETGNVFLEDKMGKICQPYPGTASPVTQIIESEDPTLRFRRADAAGRTYYSEGKPGLMFYEEKAGSMAFWINEHLRHAARTLADLGVENIEELRKFLSNDKREFLRILSEKTQYLSEAHRNSNF
;
A
#
# COMPACT_ATOMS: atom_id res chain seq x y z
N MET A 1 36.25 7.57 11.01
CA MET A 1 34.89 7.06 10.68
C MET A 1 35.05 5.75 9.94
N ASN A 2 34.63 4.62 10.52
CA ASN A 2 34.59 3.35 9.80
C ASN A 2 33.55 3.46 8.67
N ARG A 3 34.00 3.31 7.42
CA ARG A 3 33.09 3.30 6.27
C ARG A 3 32.31 1.98 6.30
N THR A 4 30.97 2.04 6.42
CA THR A 4 30.12 0.86 6.29
C THR A 4 30.43 0.15 4.98
N ARG A 5 30.79 -1.13 5.04
CA ARG A 5 31.09 -1.93 3.85
C ARG A 5 29.78 -2.27 3.13
N ILE A 6 29.64 -1.79 1.90
CA ILE A 6 28.46 -1.98 1.05
C ILE A 6 28.85 -2.84 -0.16
N LYS A 7 28.13 -3.93 -0.37
CA LYS A 7 28.24 -4.79 -1.55
C LYS A 7 27.30 -4.30 -2.68
N THR A 8 27.53 -4.77 -3.90
CA THR A 8 26.74 -4.40 -5.08
C THR A 8 25.87 -5.55 -5.53
N LEU A 9 24.56 -5.33 -5.68
CA LEU A 9 23.65 -6.35 -6.21
C LEU A 9 24.05 -6.80 -7.62
N LYS A 10 23.66 -8.03 -7.97
CA LYS A 10 23.87 -8.58 -9.32
C LYS A 10 23.24 -7.67 -10.39
N GLU A 11 24.02 -7.34 -11.40
CA GLU A 11 23.56 -6.49 -12.52
C GLU A 11 22.55 -7.24 -13.42
N PRO A 12 21.71 -6.52 -14.18
CA PRO A 12 20.71 -7.12 -15.09
C PRO A 12 21.36 -7.98 -16.15
N PHE A 13 20.55 -8.84 -16.76
CA PHE A 13 20.93 -9.42 -18.04
C PHE A 13 21.07 -8.28 -19.07
N SER A 14 22.07 -8.35 -19.94
CA SER A 14 22.35 -7.33 -20.96
C SER A 14 21.13 -7.06 -21.83
N GLU A 15 20.37 -8.11 -22.16
CA GLU A 15 19.16 -8.07 -22.96
C GLU A 15 18.03 -7.27 -22.30
N GLU A 16 17.98 -7.22 -20.96
CA GLU A 16 17.01 -6.35 -20.26
C GLU A 16 17.33 -4.87 -20.48
N LEU A 17 18.61 -4.52 -20.55
CA LEU A 17 19.09 -3.15 -20.74
C LEU A 17 18.95 -2.70 -22.19
N GLU A 18 19.24 -3.58 -23.14
CA GLU A 18 19.13 -3.31 -24.59
C GLU A 18 17.68 -3.05 -25.02
N ARG A 19 16.70 -3.61 -24.30
CA ARG A 19 15.27 -3.39 -24.55
C ARG A 19 14.76 -2.03 -24.07
N ILE A 20 15.57 -1.25 -23.36
CA ILE A 20 15.17 0.08 -22.88
C ILE A 20 15.23 1.08 -24.04
N ARG A 21 14.08 1.68 -24.35
CA ARG A 21 13.92 2.70 -25.38
C ARG A 21 14.00 4.10 -24.76
N PHE A 22 15.22 4.56 -24.48
CA PHE A 22 15.47 5.82 -23.77
C PHE A 22 14.91 7.05 -24.49
N GLU A 23 14.82 7.00 -25.81
CA GLU A 23 14.28 8.03 -26.69
C GLU A 23 12.78 8.26 -26.51
N GLU A 24 12.04 7.29 -25.95
CA GLU A 24 10.59 7.40 -25.73
C GLU A 24 10.25 8.16 -24.44
N PHE A 25 11.20 8.35 -23.52
CA PHE A 25 10.93 9.01 -22.24
C PHE A 25 10.87 10.53 -22.37
N SER A 26 9.84 11.13 -21.78
CA SER A 26 9.73 12.58 -21.71
C SER A 26 10.83 13.19 -20.82
N LYS A 27 11.12 14.49 -21.01
CA LYS A 27 12.06 15.22 -20.13
C LYS A 27 11.55 15.23 -18.68
N GLU A 28 10.24 15.28 -18.52
CA GLU A 28 9.53 15.28 -17.26
C GLU A 28 9.69 13.95 -16.52
N ALA A 29 9.51 12.84 -17.23
CA ALA A 29 9.75 11.48 -16.72
C ALA A 29 11.20 11.26 -16.31
N ILE A 30 12.15 11.70 -17.12
CA ILE A 30 13.58 11.68 -16.75
C ILE A 30 13.79 12.48 -15.45
N SER A 31 13.24 13.68 -15.33
CA SER A 31 13.36 14.49 -14.11
C SER A 31 12.80 13.79 -12.87
N PHE A 32 11.64 13.13 -12.99
CA PHE A 32 11.03 12.35 -11.92
C PHE A 32 11.86 11.13 -11.52
N SER A 33 12.43 10.40 -12.50
CA SER A 33 13.22 9.20 -12.21
C SER A 33 14.39 9.52 -11.25
N TYR A 34 15.08 10.65 -11.47
CA TYR A 34 16.19 11.16 -10.66
C TYR A 34 15.77 11.85 -9.34
N ALA A 35 14.49 12.04 -9.06
CA ALA A 35 14.02 12.72 -7.85
C ALA A 35 14.19 11.91 -6.55
N LEU A 36 14.73 10.69 -6.64
CA LEU A 36 15.02 9.80 -5.52
C LEU A 36 16.06 10.37 -4.55
N GLU A 37 15.90 10.07 -3.27
CA GLU A 37 16.75 10.53 -2.18
C GLU A 37 18.16 9.93 -2.32
N SER A 38 18.21 8.68 -2.76
CA SER A 38 19.44 7.92 -3.04
C SER A 38 20.14 8.29 -4.36
N VAL A 39 19.61 9.23 -5.14
CA VAL A 39 20.14 9.60 -6.47
C VAL A 39 20.33 11.11 -6.65
N SER A 40 19.37 11.90 -6.18
CA SER A 40 19.17 13.32 -6.55
C SER A 40 20.32 14.28 -6.22
N SER A 41 21.13 14.00 -5.20
CA SER A 41 22.24 14.87 -4.79
C SER A 41 23.56 14.58 -5.51
N GLN A 42 23.66 13.47 -6.25
CA GLN A 42 24.95 12.94 -6.70
C GLN A 42 25.03 12.63 -8.20
N SER A 43 23.95 12.82 -8.96
CA SER A 43 23.89 12.39 -10.37
C SER A 43 23.49 13.52 -11.31
N LYS A 44 24.29 13.74 -12.36
CA LYS A 44 23.87 14.56 -13.51
C LYS A 44 22.71 13.86 -14.20
N LYS A 45 21.59 14.55 -14.41
CA LYS A 45 20.46 13.99 -15.17
C LYS A 45 20.90 13.75 -16.61
N THR A 46 20.77 12.52 -17.07
CA THR A 46 21.10 12.14 -18.46
C THR A 46 19.90 11.46 -19.11
N LYS A 47 19.80 11.55 -20.44
CA LYS A 47 18.73 10.84 -21.19
C LYS A 47 18.85 9.32 -21.08
N ILE A 48 20.08 8.82 -20.94
CA ILE A 48 20.38 7.38 -20.79
C ILE A 48 20.24 6.88 -19.35
N LEU A 49 19.78 7.74 -18.43
CA LEU A 49 19.49 7.40 -17.03
C LEU A 49 20.67 6.79 -16.26
N ASP A 50 21.90 7.25 -16.55
CA ASP A 50 23.10 6.78 -15.87
C ASP A 50 23.26 7.42 -14.48
N SER A 51 23.64 6.60 -13.49
CA SER A 51 23.96 7.03 -12.12
C SER A 51 24.91 6.03 -11.47
N LYS A 52 26.10 6.49 -11.07
CA LYS A 52 27.21 5.63 -10.62
C LYS A 52 27.39 5.57 -9.10
N SER A 53 26.80 6.49 -8.34
CA SER A 53 27.21 6.70 -6.95
C SER A 53 26.63 5.66 -5.98
N ILE A 54 27.47 5.03 -5.17
CA ILE A 54 27.02 4.27 -3.99
C ILE A 54 26.81 5.29 -2.87
N VAL A 55 25.66 5.21 -2.20
CA VAL A 55 25.31 6.14 -1.13
C VAL A 55 25.89 5.63 0.18
N LEU A 56 26.69 6.46 0.84
CA LEU A 56 27.16 6.18 2.19
C LEU A 56 25.99 6.26 3.17
N LEU A 57 25.91 5.29 4.07
CA LEU A 57 24.85 5.24 5.07
C LEU A 57 25.26 6.03 6.32
N SER A 58 24.33 6.84 6.83
CA SER A 58 24.43 7.44 8.15
C SER A 58 23.77 6.51 9.17
N LYS A 59 24.55 6.05 10.15
CA LYS A 59 24.07 5.28 11.30
C LYS A 59 23.70 6.24 12.44
N THR A 60 22.51 6.08 12.98
CA THR A 60 22.10 6.61 14.28
C THR A 60 21.73 5.43 15.17
N GLU A 61 22.16 5.44 16.41
CA GLU A 61 21.96 4.31 17.34
C GLU A 61 21.44 4.84 18.67
N ASN A 62 20.55 4.08 19.27
CA ASN A 62 20.15 4.25 20.67
C ASN A 62 20.13 2.87 21.34
N LYS A 63 19.69 2.83 22.60
CA LYS A 63 19.66 1.60 23.39
C LYS A 63 18.75 0.49 22.87
N PHE A 64 17.80 0.78 21.99
CA PHE A 64 16.79 -0.18 21.51
C PHE A 64 16.98 -0.60 20.06
N TYR A 65 17.54 0.26 19.22
CA TYR A 65 17.72 -0.03 17.80
C TYR A 65 18.87 0.77 17.17
N SER A 66 19.36 0.22 16.06
CA SER A 66 20.20 0.93 15.09
C SER A 66 19.35 1.36 13.90
N ARG A 67 19.56 2.58 13.41
CA ARG A 67 18.87 3.13 12.24
C ARG A 67 19.88 3.60 11.19
N TYR A 68 19.70 3.17 9.95
CA TYR A 68 20.58 3.46 8.82
C TYR A 68 19.82 4.25 7.76
N LYS A 69 20.30 5.45 7.43
CA LYS A 69 19.68 6.36 6.46
C LYS A 69 20.63 6.71 5.33
N VAL A 70 20.06 7.06 4.17
CA VAL A 70 20.80 7.54 2.99
C VAL A 70 21.50 8.89 3.23
N SER A 71 21.04 9.67 4.20
CA SER A 71 21.70 10.87 4.70
C SER A 71 21.27 11.16 6.14
N LYS A 72 22.06 11.97 6.86
CA LYS A 72 21.72 12.38 8.23
C LYS A 72 20.41 13.18 8.28
N ASP A 73 20.15 13.97 7.25
CA ASP A 73 18.99 14.87 7.17
C ASP A 73 17.77 14.23 6.48
N SER A 74 17.88 12.96 6.06
CA SER A 74 16.76 12.24 5.47
C SER A 74 15.60 12.12 6.47
N ASN A 75 14.41 12.49 5.99
CA ASN A 75 13.15 12.36 6.72
C ASN A 75 12.49 10.99 6.52
N SER A 76 13.03 10.17 5.60
CA SER A 76 12.62 8.78 5.44
C SER A 76 12.96 7.96 6.68
N ILE A 77 12.19 6.90 6.91
CA ILE A 77 12.38 5.98 8.03
C ILE A 77 13.78 5.35 8.04
N GLY A 78 14.39 5.08 6.89
CA GLY A 78 15.64 4.31 6.86
C GLY A 78 15.43 2.84 7.24
N LEU A 79 16.50 2.06 7.28
CA LEU A 79 16.46 0.71 7.84
C LEU A 79 16.57 0.80 9.36
N VAL A 80 15.55 0.33 10.07
CA VAL A 80 15.54 0.27 11.54
C VAL A 80 15.70 -1.18 11.96
N LEU A 81 16.74 -1.47 12.76
CA LEU A 81 17.12 -2.82 13.16
C LEU A 81 17.22 -2.89 14.69
N THR A 82 16.41 -3.76 15.27
CA THR A 82 16.51 -4.18 16.67
C THR A 82 17.42 -5.40 16.81
N ASN A 83 17.73 -5.82 18.03
CA ASN A 83 18.45 -7.08 18.26
C ASN A 83 17.72 -8.32 17.71
N ILE A 84 16.38 -8.27 17.60
CA ILE A 84 15.60 -9.33 16.96
C ILE A 84 15.93 -9.43 15.47
N ASP A 85 16.05 -8.28 14.79
CA ASP A 85 16.40 -8.23 13.37
C ASP A 85 17.86 -8.63 13.15
N LEU A 86 18.77 -8.19 14.02
CA LEU A 86 20.19 -8.60 13.99
C LEU A 86 20.36 -10.12 14.15
N GLY A 87 19.43 -10.78 14.86
CA GLY A 87 19.36 -12.23 14.98
C GLY A 87 18.91 -12.95 13.70
N ARG A 88 18.46 -12.22 12.66
CA ARG A 88 17.91 -12.78 11.41
C ARG A 88 18.73 -12.46 10.17
N ILE A 89 19.62 -11.48 10.26
CA ILE A 89 20.44 -11.01 9.14
C ILE A 89 21.88 -11.50 9.20
N GLY A 90 22.52 -11.58 8.03
CA GLY A 90 23.95 -11.81 7.88
C GLY A 90 24.75 -10.63 8.41
N ARG A 91 25.87 -10.94 9.07
CA ARG A 91 26.77 -9.96 9.70
C ARG A 91 28.21 -10.33 9.41
N TYR A 92 29.07 -9.32 9.32
CA TYR A 92 30.52 -9.53 9.30
C TYR A 92 31.02 -9.99 10.67
N GLY A 93 32.28 -10.45 10.75
CA GLY A 93 32.88 -10.92 12.01
C GLY A 93 32.93 -9.86 13.12
N ASN A 94 32.85 -8.56 12.78
CA ASN A 94 32.75 -7.45 13.72
C ASN A 94 31.30 -7.18 14.21
N GLY A 95 30.32 -7.98 13.79
CA GLY A 95 28.91 -7.83 14.14
C GLY A 95 28.12 -6.82 13.29
N GLU A 96 28.74 -6.11 12.34
CA GLU A 96 28.03 -5.17 11.47
C GLU A 96 27.17 -5.91 10.44
N PRO A 97 25.95 -5.41 10.13
CA PRO A 97 25.12 -5.97 9.07
C PRO A 97 25.80 -5.94 7.70
N ILE A 98 25.53 -6.95 6.89
CA ILE A 98 25.98 -6.97 5.50
C ILE A 98 24.99 -6.18 4.64
N PHE A 99 25.43 -5.02 4.16
CA PHE A 99 24.62 -4.14 3.32
C PHE A 99 24.88 -4.35 1.83
N TRP A 100 23.83 -4.15 1.04
CA TRP A 100 23.87 -4.15 -0.42
C TRP A 100 23.19 -2.90 -0.99
N GLN A 101 23.62 -2.47 -2.18
CA GLN A 101 22.94 -1.46 -3.00
C GLN A 101 22.90 -1.89 -4.47
N MET A 102 21.96 -1.34 -5.25
CA MET A 102 21.96 -1.54 -6.70
C MET A 102 23.21 -0.95 -7.33
N GLY A 103 23.84 -1.74 -8.19
CA GLY A 103 24.89 -1.29 -9.10
C GLY A 103 24.36 -0.37 -10.21
N ARG A 104 25.25 0.01 -11.12
CA ARG A 104 25.00 1.06 -12.12
C ARG A 104 23.89 0.65 -13.08
N GLU A 105 23.96 -0.55 -13.63
CA GLU A 105 23.04 -1.00 -14.67
C GLU A 105 21.66 -1.36 -14.09
N ARG A 106 21.62 -1.97 -12.91
CA ARG A 106 20.38 -2.24 -12.17
C ARG A 106 19.67 -0.95 -11.81
N ARG A 107 20.42 0.08 -11.43
CA ARG A 107 19.88 1.41 -11.16
C ARG A 107 19.35 2.06 -12.43
N LYS A 108 20.06 1.96 -13.54
CA LYS A 108 19.60 2.43 -14.87
C LYS A 108 18.24 1.82 -15.22
N LEU A 109 18.09 0.50 -15.03
CA LEU A 109 16.81 -0.20 -15.21
C LEU A 109 15.73 0.31 -14.26
N ALA A 110 16.04 0.50 -12.98
CA ALA A 110 15.09 1.04 -12.00
C ALA A 110 14.62 2.47 -12.35
N LEU A 111 15.53 3.33 -12.81
CA LEU A 111 15.22 4.68 -13.27
C LEU A 111 14.36 4.66 -14.53
N ALA A 112 14.62 3.76 -15.47
CA ALA A 112 13.80 3.57 -16.67
C ALA A 112 12.37 3.13 -16.32
N GLN A 113 12.22 2.19 -15.38
CA GLN A 113 10.90 1.77 -14.87
C GLN A 113 10.13 2.94 -14.24
N ARG A 114 10.82 3.82 -13.50
CA ARG A 114 10.22 5.05 -12.93
C ARG A 114 9.84 6.08 -13.99
N ALA A 115 10.68 6.28 -15.00
CA ALA A 115 10.42 7.20 -16.10
C ALA A 115 9.16 6.78 -16.87
N LEU A 116 9.10 5.51 -17.28
CA LEU A 116 7.91 4.96 -17.94
C LEU A 116 6.65 5.13 -17.09
N PHE A 117 6.76 4.82 -15.79
CA PHE A 117 5.63 4.98 -14.87
C PHE A 117 5.12 6.43 -14.80
N PHE A 118 6.01 7.42 -14.84
CA PHE A 118 5.58 8.81 -14.89
C PHE A 118 4.80 9.12 -16.17
N ASP A 119 5.34 8.77 -17.34
CA ASP A 119 4.70 9.04 -18.64
C ASP A 119 3.33 8.34 -18.77
N GLU A 120 3.22 7.11 -18.25
CA GLU A 120 1.97 6.36 -18.22
C GLU A 120 0.89 7.01 -17.32
N ASN A 121 1.29 7.79 -16.31
CA ASN A 121 0.37 8.38 -15.33
C ASN A 121 0.17 9.91 -15.49
N HIS A 122 1.03 10.59 -16.26
CA HIS A 122 1.03 12.05 -16.41
C HIS A 122 0.91 12.51 -17.87
N ASN A 123 -0.07 11.96 -18.57
CA ASN A 123 -0.36 12.27 -19.97
C ASN A 123 -1.77 12.87 -20.17
N PRO A 124 -2.07 13.43 -21.37
CA PRO A 124 -3.36 14.06 -21.65
C PRO A 124 -4.58 13.15 -21.43
N GLN A 125 -4.46 11.84 -21.66
CA GLN A 125 -5.58 10.91 -21.49
C GLN A 125 -5.96 10.74 -20.02
N ILE A 126 -4.98 10.55 -19.14
CA ILE A 126 -5.20 10.47 -17.68
C ILE A 126 -5.84 11.77 -17.18
N TYR A 127 -5.29 12.91 -17.58
CA TYR A 127 -5.80 14.22 -17.16
C TYR A 127 -7.25 14.46 -17.58
N LYS A 128 -7.59 14.16 -18.85
CA LYS A 128 -8.97 14.23 -19.34
C LYS A 128 -9.89 13.33 -18.52
N LYS A 129 -9.44 12.13 -18.15
CA LYS A 129 -10.22 11.19 -17.33
C LYS A 129 -10.45 11.74 -15.93
N LEU A 130 -9.42 12.22 -15.24
CA LEU A 130 -9.56 12.80 -13.90
C LEU A 130 -10.56 13.98 -13.88
N ILE A 131 -10.47 14.88 -14.86
CA ILE A 131 -11.41 16.00 -15.01
C ILE A 131 -12.83 15.48 -15.29
N SER A 132 -12.97 14.47 -16.14
CA SER A 132 -14.28 13.87 -16.45
C SER A 132 -14.96 13.28 -15.21
N PHE A 133 -14.21 12.63 -14.32
CA PHE A 133 -14.72 12.14 -13.04
C PHE A 133 -15.14 13.28 -12.12
N GLU A 134 -14.30 14.30 -11.95
CA GLU A 134 -14.56 15.40 -11.01
C GLU A 134 -15.72 16.29 -11.45
N ASN A 135 -15.87 16.53 -12.75
CA ASN A 135 -16.98 17.30 -13.30
C ASN A 135 -18.27 16.45 -13.44
N GLY A 136 -18.26 15.19 -12.98
CA GLY A 136 -19.43 14.30 -12.98
C GLY A 136 -19.87 13.81 -14.36
N LYS A 137 -19.03 13.99 -15.40
CA LYS A 137 -19.26 13.47 -16.76
C LYS A 137 -19.07 11.95 -16.81
N THR A 138 -18.05 11.44 -16.11
CA THR A 138 -17.88 10.01 -15.86
C THR A 138 -18.49 9.67 -14.51
N ARG A 139 -19.54 8.84 -14.51
CA ARG A 139 -20.22 8.40 -13.30
C ARG A 139 -20.05 6.89 -13.16
N VAL A 140 -19.33 6.46 -12.15
CA VAL A 140 -19.28 5.05 -11.79
C VAL A 140 -20.63 4.70 -11.17
N LYS A 141 -21.33 3.72 -11.74
CA LYS A 141 -22.58 3.20 -11.17
C LYS A 141 -22.34 2.68 -9.76
N GLU A 142 -23.38 2.76 -8.94
CA GLU A 142 -23.44 2.09 -7.65
C GLU A 142 -23.12 0.59 -7.78
N ARG A 143 -22.76 -0.05 -6.67
CA ARG A 143 -22.50 -1.49 -6.67
C ARG A 143 -23.76 -2.25 -7.09
N ALA A 144 -23.58 -3.46 -7.62
CA ALA A 144 -24.72 -4.31 -7.94
C ALA A 144 -25.56 -4.66 -6.70
N ASN A 145 -24.96 -4.61 -5.50
CA ASN A 145 -25.61 -4.93 -4.23
C ASN A 145 -26.32 -6.30 -4.28
N ARG A 146 -25.68 -7.24 -4.97
CA ARG A 146 -26.27 -8.53 -5.31
C ARG A 146 -25.64 -9.63 -4.47
N ARG A 147 -26.50 -10.46 -3.92
CA ARG A 147 -26.15 -11.69 -3.22
C ARG A 147 -25.55 -12.73 -4.18
N SER A 148 -24.45 -13.36 -3.78
CA SER A 148 -23.74 -14.40 -4.49
C SER A 148 -23.97 -15.75 -3.80
N PRO A 149 -24.72 -16.69 -4.41
CA PRO A 149 -24.84 -18.05 -3.88
C PRO A 149 -23.48 -18.75 -3.69
N THR A 150 -22.47 -18.40 -4.49
CA THR A 150 -21.11 -18.94 -4.29
C THR A 150 -20.52 -18.47 -2.96
N ILE A 151 -20.58 -17.16 -2.67
CA ILE A 151 -20.02 -16.64 -1.41
C ILE A 151 -20.82 -17.17 -0.22
N GLU A 152 -22.15 -17.16 -0.30
CA GLU A 152 -23.02 -17.69 0.77
C GLU A 152 -22.70 -19.14 1.09
N LYS A 153 -22.56 -19.98 0.05
CA LYS A 153 -22.13 -21.37 0.24
C LYS A 153 -20.74 -21.46 0.87
N ALA A 154 -19.79 -20.62 0.46
CA ALA A 154 -18.44 -20.61 1.01
C ALA A 154 -18.43 -20.17 2.50
N LEU A 155 -19.33 -19.28 2.88
CA LEU A 155 -19.55 -18.82 4.26
C LEU A 155 -20.43 -19.79 5.08
N GLY A 156 -21.05 -20.78 4.44
CA GLY A 156 -21.98 -21.72 5.07
C GLY A 156 -23.33 -21.11 5.45
N MET A 157 -23.77 -20.07 4.72
CA MET A 157 -25.07 -19.45 4.91
C MET A 157 -26.13 -20.20 4.10
N GLU A 158 -27.25 -20.59 4.71
CA GLU A 158 -28.39 -21.21 4.02
C GLU A 158 -29.43 -20.16 3.59
N SER A 159 -29.49 -19.03 4.31
CA SER A 159 -30.43 -17.94 4.12
C SER A 159 -29.79 -16.55 4.21
N PRO A 160 -30.48 -15.47 3.77
CA PRO A 160 -30.06 -14.09 3.94
C PRO A 160 -29.79 -13.60 5.35
N SER A 161 -30.48 -14.17 6.33
CA SER A 161 -30.38 -13.78 7.74
C SER A 161 -29.35 -14.59 8.51
N ASP A 162 -28.80 -15.64 7.91
CA ASP A 162 -27.90 -16.54 8.62
C ASP A 162 -26.54 -15.89 8.87
N SER A 163 -25.95 -16.22 10.00
CA SER A 163 -24.55 -15.90 10.27
C SER A 163 -23.63 -16.81 9.46
N ALA A 164 -22.45 -16.31 9.07
CA ALA A 164 -21.42 -17.17 8.50
C ALA A 164 -20.94 -18.18 9.55
N VAL A 165 -20.77 -19.44 9.13
CA VAL A 165 -20.21 -20.52 9.97
C VAL A 165 -18.81 -20.91 9.51
N TYR A 166 -18.39 -20.48 8.31
CA TYR A 166 -17.05 -20.66 7.77
C TYR A 166 -16.36 -19.33 7.47
N THR A 167 -15.03 -19.31 7.56
CA THR A 167 -14.19 -18.13 7.28
C THR A 167 -13.17 -18.39 6.17
N PRO A 168 -13.63 -18.63 4.93
CA PRO A 168 -12.75 -18.92 3.82
C PRO A 168 -11.84 -17.72 3.51
N ALA A 169 -10.61 -18.02 3.08
CA ALA A 169 -9.71 -16.97 2.61
C ALA A 169 -10.18 -16.43 1.26
N LEU A 170 -9.91 -15.15 0.97
CA LEU A 170 -10.23 -14.55 -0.33
C LEU A 170 -9.61 -15.31 -1.52
N THR A 171 -8.48 -15.99 -1.30
CA THR A 171 -7.80 -16.81 -2.30
C THR A 171 -8.52 -18.11 -2.64
N GLU A 172 -9.51 -18.51 -1.83
CA GLU A 172 -10.35 -19.68 -2.06
C GLU A 172 -11.53 -19.37 -2.96
N ILE A 173 -11.71 -18.09 -3.32
CA ILE A 173 -12.70 -17.66 -4.29
C ILE A 173 -11.96 -17.29 -5.59
N GLY A 174 -12.49 -17.73 -6.72
CA GLY A 174 -12.05 -17.37 -8.07
C GLY A 174 -13.17 -16.68 -8.85
N TYR A 175 -12.83 -16.04 -9.96
CA TYR A 175 -13.82 -15.53 -10.92
C TYR A 175 -13.82 -16.37 -12.21
N LYS A 176 -15.00 -16.48 -12.83
CA LYS A 176 -15.22 -17.19 -14.09
C LYS A 176 -14.98 -16.26 -15.26
N LYS A 177 -14.04 -16.64 -16.13
CA LYS A 177 -13.86 -16.03 -17.45
C LYS A 177 -15.08 -16.31 -18.34
N ILE A 178 -15.49 -15.33 -19.14
CA ILE A 178 -16.56 -15.45 -20.12
C ILE A 178 -16.07 -15.08 -21.53
N SER A 179 -16.81 -15.51 -22.55
CA SER A 179 -16.65 -15.00 -23.92
C SER A 179 -17.29 -13.61 -24.05
N THR A 180 -16.80 -12.84 -25.01
CA THR A 180 -17.34 -11.54 -25.41
C THR A 180 -17.04 -11.32 -26.88
N ASP A 181 -17.98 -10.72 -27.61
CA ASP A 181 -17.80 -10.33 -29.01
C ASP A 181 -17.08 -8.97 -29.13
N LYS A 182 -16.88 -8.28 -27.99
CA LYS A 182 -16.13 -7.03 -27.91
C LYS A 182 -14.63 -7.33 -27.94
N ILE A 183 -13.89 -6.65 -28.82
CA ILE A 183 -12.43 -6.61 -28.77
C ILE A 183 -11.99 -5.81 -27.54
N VAL A 184 -11.30 -6.44 -26.60
CA VAL A 184 -10.84 -5.83 -25.35
C VAL A 184 -9.32 -5.82 -25.26
N SER A 185 -8.73 -4.64 -24.98
CA SER A 185 -7.28 -4.48 -24.85
C SER A 185 -6.84 -4.33 -23.40
N ARG A 186 -6.09 -5.31 -22.89
CA ARG A 186 -5.48 -5.26 -21.55
C ARG A 186 -4.57 -4.03 -21.39
N ARG A 187 -3.84 -3.65 -22.45
CA ARG A 187 -2.97 -2.45 -22.42
C ARG A 187 -3.79 -1.18 -22.20
N LYS A 188 -4.87 -1.00 -22.97
CA LYS A 188 -5.79 0.13 -22.80
C LYS A 188 -6.39 0.17 -21.39
N ILE A 189 -6.80 -0.99 -20.87
CA ILE A 189 -7.33 -1.11 -19.51
C ILE A 189 -6.29 -0.70 -18.45
N VAL A 190 -5.03 -1.17 -18.54
CA VAL A 190 -3.97 -0.76 -17.59
C VAL A 190 -3.76 0.76 -17.65
N THR A 191 -3.72 1.33 -18.85
CA THR A 191 -3.46 2.76 -19.03
C THR A 191 -4.59 3.62 -18.47
N ASN A 192 -5.86 3.28 -18.70
CA ASN A 192 -6.95 4.20 -18.34
C ASN A 192 -8.21 3.53 -17.76
N GLY A 193 -8.32 2.22 -17.70
CA GLY A 193 -9.52 1.51 -17.24
C GLY A 193 -9.66 1.39 -15.73
N LEU A 194 -8.55 1.47 -14.99
CA LEU A 194 -8.45 1.08 -13.57
C LEU A 194 -8.51 2.26 -12.59
N PHE A 195 -9.38 3.22 -12.88
CA PHE A 195 -9.71 4.31 -11.95
C PHE A 195 -11.14 4.16 -11.44
N ASN A 196 -11.33 4.53 -10.18
CA ASN A 196 -12.63 4.57 -9.53
C ASN A 196 -12.73 5.83 -8.64
N LYS A 197 -13.95 6.18 -8.19
CA LYS A 197 -14.14 7.14 -7.11
C LYS A 197 -13.84 6.42 -5.78
N ILE A 198 -12.71 6.76 -5.17
CA ILE A 198 -12.32 6.25 -3.86
C ILE A 198 -12.33 7.44 -2.92
N GLY A 199 -13.10 7.40 -1.84
CA GLY A 199 -13.50 8.58 -1.08
C GLY A 199 -14.22 9.62 -1.96
N LYS A 200 -13.77 10.88 -1.87
CA LYS A 200 -14.33 12.00 -2.63
C LYS A 200 -13.81 12.08 -4.07
N TYR A 201 -12.70 11.41 -4.40
CA TYR A 201 -11.91 11.73 -5.58
C TYR A 201 -11.61 10.53 -6.49
N PRO A 202 -11.37 10.77 -7.80
CA PRO A 202 -10.87 9.73 -8.69
C PRO A 202 -9.44 9.32 -8.32
N ARG A 203 -9.23 8.02 -8.14
CA ARG A 203 -7.94 7.39 -7.80
C ARG A 203 -7.80 6.06 -8.52
N LYS A 204 -6.57 5.54 -8.62
CA LYS A 204 -6.38 4.14 -9.04
C LYS A 204 -6.96 3.19 -8.01
N ILE A 205 -7.41 2.02 -8.46
CA ILE A 205 -7.97 0.93 -7.62
C ILE A 205 -6.95 0.26 -6.68
N ILE A 206 -5.77 0.83 -6.53
CA ILE A 206 -4.70 0.34 -5.67
C ILE A 206 -4.10 1.48 -4.86
N GLY A 207 -3.65 1.16 -3.65
CA GLY A 207 -3.06 2.10 -2.71
C GLY A 207 -2.00 1.47 -1.83
N LEU A 208 -1.44 2.28 -0.92
CA LEU A 208 -0.57 1.83 0.15
C LEU A 208 -1.22 2.10 1.50
N GLY A 209 -1.06 1.15 2.42
CA GLY A 209 -1.41 1.32 3.82
C GLY A 209 -0.43 2.21 4.57
N ALA A 210 -0.51 2.14 5.91
CA ALA A 210 0.24 2.98 6.84
C ALA A 210 1.36 2.20 7.56
N MET A 211 2.07 1.32 6.85
CA MET A 211 3.13 0.50 7.43
C MET A 211 4.49 1.22 7.40
N PRO A 212 5.17 1.41 8.55
CA PRO A 212 6.46 2.10 8.62
C PRO A 212 7.51 1.63 7.60
N PRO A 213 7.81 0.33 7.43
CA PRO A 213 8.83 -0.12 6.47
C PRO A 213 8.45 0.10 4.99
N VAL A 214 7.20 0.47 4.71
CA VAL A 214 6.67 0.70 3.36
C VAL A 214 6.47 2.20 3.13
N SER A 215 5.50 2.80 3.81
CA SER A 215 5.10 4.19 3.62
C SER A 215 5.81 5.18 4.55
N GLY A 216 6.80 4.73 5.32
CA GLY A 216 7.75 5.61 6.02
C GLY A 216 8.87 6.15 5.13
N TRP A 217 8.94 5.70 3.87
CA TRP A 217 9.90 6.18 2.88
C TRP A 217 9.29 7.29 2.02
N ARG A 218 9.98 8.43 1.92
CA ARG A 218 9.56 9.58 1.11
C ARG A 218 9.34 9.17 -0.35
N ASP A 219 10.28 8.42 -0.93
CA ASP A 219 10.24 8.05 -2.34
C ASP A 219 9.13 7.05 -2.68
N THR A 220 8.78 6.17 -1.74
CA THR A 220 7.61 5.29 -1.84
C THR A 220 6.31 6.10 -1.90
N LEU A 221 6.16 7.10 -1.02
CA LEU A 221 5.01 8.00 -1.00
C LEU A 221 4.92 8.84 -2.28
N VAL A 222 6.03 9.46 -2.70
CA VAL A 222 6.11 10.26 -3.92
C VAL A 222 5.72 9.44 -5.16
N THR A 223 6.24 8.22 -5.28
CA THR A 223 5.93 7.32 -6.41
C THR A 223 4.47 6.91 -6.42
N SER A 224 3.90 6.61 -5.24
CA SER A 224 2.47 6.27 -5.10
C SER A 224 1.57 7.43 -5.52
N ILE A 225 1.90 8.66 -5.08
CA ILE A 225 1.16 9.88 -5.44
C ILE A 225 1.18 10.14 -6.94
N VAL A 226 2.35 10.02 -7.58
CA VAL A 226 2.51 10.12 -9.04
C VAL A 226 1.69 9.04 -9.77
N GLY A 227 1.53 7.88 -9.15
CA GLY A 227 0.66 6.80 -9.63
C GLY A 227 -0.83 7.00 -9.41
N HIS A 228 -1.27 8.13 -8.84
CA HIS A 228 -2.66 8.40 -8.41
C HIS A 228 -3.19 7.40 -7.37
N MET A 229 -2.30 6.86 -6.55
CA MET A 229 -2.62 5.88 -5.50
C MET A 229 -2.85 6.56 -4.16
N LEU A 230 -3.89 6.15 -3.43
CA LEU A 230 -4.08 6.53 -2.03
C LEU A 230 -2.92 5.97 -1.19
N CYS A 231 -2.29 6.77 -0.36
CA CYS A 231 -1.20 6.32 0.52
C CYS A 231 -1.22 7.06 1.86
N PHE A 232 -0.69 6.44 2.91
CA PHE A 232 -0.75 6.98 4.27
C PHE A 232 0.61 7.02 4.95
N ILE A 233 0.98 8.17 5.50
CA ILE A 233 2.10 8.30 6.42
C ILE A 233 1.82 7.47 7.68
N PRO A 234 2.74 6.59 8.10
CA PRO A 234 2.57 5.74 9.28
C PRO A 234 2.53 6.54 10.59
N ARG A 235 1.93 5.94 11.62
CA ARG A 235 1.92 6.47 12.99
C ARG A 235 2.66 5.61 14.03
N SER A 236 3.23 4.49 13.60
CA SER A 236 3.92 3.52 14.46
C SER A 236 5.43 3.54 14.26
N SER A 237 6.17 2.75 15.05
CA SER A 237 7.64 2.69 15.03
C SER A 237 8.24 4.07 15.38
N VAL A 238 9.28 4.53 14.69
CA VAL A 238 9.96 5.83 14.91
C VAL A 238 9.06 7.05 14.72
N PHE A 239 7.83 6.85 14.24
CA PHE A 239 6.81 7.87 14.07
C PHE A 239 5.80 7.94 15.22
N ALA A 240 5.77 6.94 16.12
CA ALA A 240 4.83 6.91 17.25
C ALA A 240 5.19 7.94 18.32
N SER A 241 6.49 8.05 18.61
CA SER A 241 7.03 8.93 19.65
C SER A 241 7.25 10.37 19.19
N ASN A 242 7.10 10.65 17.89
CA ASN A 242 7.55 11.91 17.33
C ASN A 242 6.65 12.37 16.16
N LEU A 243 5.67 13.20 16.50
CA LEU A 243 4.78 13.86 15.53
C LEU A 243 5.56 14.72 14.53
N GLU A 244 6.66 15.34 14.96
CA GLU A 244 7.48 16.19 14.12
C GLU A 244 8.17 15.39 13.00
N ASN A 245 8.57 14.13 13.24
CA ASN A 245 9.05 13.24 12.17
C ASN A 245 7.99 13.01 11.09
N ARG A 246 6.73 12.84 11.49
CA ARG A 246 5.60 12.68 10.56
C ARG A 246 5.37 13.96 9.75
N LEU A 247 5.42 15.12 10.42
CA LEU A 247 5.30 16.41 9.76
C LEU A 247 6.41 16.64 8.74
N ARG A 248 7.68 16.40 9.11
CA ARG A 248 8.83 16.57 8.23
C ARG A 248 8.76 15.66 7.01
N LEU A 249 8.39 14.39 7.19
CA LEU A 249 8.16 13.47 6.08
C LEU A 249 7.06 13.98 5.14
N ALA A 250 5.93 14.45 5.69
CA ALA A 250 4.84 15.03 4.90
C ALA A 250 5.31 16.24 4.07
N LEU A 251 6.01 17.19 4.71
CA LEU A 251 6.53 18.38 4.06
C LEU A 251 7.56 18.04 2.97
N ASP A 252 8.43 17.07 3.21
CA ASP A 252 9.45 16.65 2.24
C ASP A 252 8.85 15.96 1.01
N VAL A 253 7.86 15.09 1.21
CA VAL A 253 7.07 14.51 0.10
C VAL A 253 6.43 15.61 -0.74
N ARG A 254 5.77 16.58 -0.10
CA ARG A 254 5.10 17.69 -0.80
C ARG A 254 6.10 18.57 -1.54
N LYS A 255 7.21 18.95 -0.89
CA LYS A 255 8.29 19.72 -1.50
C LYS A 255 8.87 19.00 -2.71
N THR A 256 9.02 17.69 -2.64
CA THR A 256 9.49 16.86 -3.76
C THR A 256 8.50 16.90 -4.92
N ILE A 257 7.20 16.67 -4.66
CA ILE A 257 6.14 16.76 -5.69
C ILE A 257 6.02 18.18 -6.29
N GLN A 258 6.22 19.22 -5.49
CA GLN A 258 6.22 20.62 -5.96
C GLN A 258 7.32 20.91 -6.97
N LYS A 259 8.48 20.28 -6.81
CA LYS A 259 9.61 20.40 -7.74
C LYS A 259 9.46 19.55 -9.00
N LEU A 260 8.51 18.60 -9.03
CA LEU A 260 8.25 17.82 -10.23
C LEU A 260 7.61 18.70 -11.32
N PRO A 261 7.94 18.44 -12.60
CA PRO A 261 7.42 19.18 -13.74
C PRO A 261 5.99 18.74 -14.11
N ILE A 262 5.09 18.79 -13.13
CA ILE A 262 3.67 18.50 -13.26
C ILE A 262 2.93 19.84 -13.24
N LYS A 263 2.00 20.05 -14.18
CA LYS A 263 1.22 21.31 -14.23
C LYS A 263 0.50 21.56 -12.88
N PRO A 264 0.44 22.80 -12.37
CA PRO A 264 -0.08 23.10 -11.04
C PRO A 264 -1.46 22.50 -10.73
N ILE A 265 -2.38 22.55 -11.69
CA ILE A 265 -3.73 22.00 -11.53
C ILE A 265 -3.75 20.50 -11.25
N TYR A 266 -2.87 19.71 -11.88
CA TYR A 266 -2.79 18.26 -11.64
C TYR A 266 -1.95 17.94 -10.41
N ARG A 267 -0.96 18.78 -10.10
CA ARG A 267 -0.17 18.65 -8.87
C ARG A 267 -1.06 18.72 -7.63
N THR A 268 -2.00 19.66 -7.56
CA THR A 268 -2.97 19.74 -6.45
C THR A 268 -3.84 18.48 -6.37
N LYS A 269 -4.26 17.92 -7.52
CA LYS A 269 -5.09 16.71 -7.57
C LYS A 269 -4.36 15.46 -7.10
N ILE A 270 -3.07 15.31 -7.38
CA ILE A 270 -2.32 14.14 -6.89
C ILE A 270 -1.94 14.30 -5.41
N LEU A 271 -1.65 15.52 -4.94
CA LEU A 271 -1.25 15.75 -3.55
C LEU A 271 -2.31 15.37 -2.53
N ARG A 272 -3.61 15.39 -2.90
CA ARG A 272 -4.70 14.90 -2.05
C ARG A 272 -4.69 13.38 -1.83
N ASN A 273 -3.80 12.64 -2.51
CA ASN A 273 -3.65 11.20 -2.31
C ASN A 273 -2.67 10.88 -1.17
N LEU A 274 -1.98 11.90 -0.64
CA LEU A 274 -1.17 11.78 0.56
C LEU A 274 -2.06 11.95 1.80
N GLY A 275 -2.26 10.85 2.52
CA GLY A 275 -2.91 10.84 3.81
C GLY A 275 -1.95 10.63 4.97
N ALA A 276 -2.47 10.70 6.18
CA ALA A 276 -1.77 10.35 7.41
C ALA A 276 -2.62 9.42 8.28
N ALA A 277 -1.99 8.40 8.86
CA ALA A 277 -2.64 7.56 9.86
C ALA A 277 -2.70 8.27 11.22
N ILE A 278 -3.82 8.17 11.91
CA ILE A 278 -4.03 8.59 13.30
C ILE A 278 -4.66 7.43 14.07
N GLY A 279 -4.75 7.58 15.38
CA GLY A 279 -5.32 6.57 16.28
C GLY A 279 -6.74 6.80 16.69
N ALA A 280 -7.09 6.09 17.76
CA ALA A 280 -8.35 6.25 18.46
C ALA A 280 -8.20 6.09 19.99
N GLU A 281 -6.98 6.00 20.50
CA GLU A 281 -6.71 5.72 21.91
C GLU A 281 -7.22 6.87 22.79
N ASN A 282 -6.99 8.11 22.36
CA ASN A 282 -7.58 9.34 22.89
C ASN A 282 -8.14 10.19 21.73
N PRO A 283 -9.47 10.23 21.53
CA PRO A 283 -10.08 10.94 20.42
C PRO A 283 -9.69 12.43 20.28
N ASP A 284 -9.54 13.16 21.40
CA ASP A 284 -9.21 14.58 21.34
C ASP A 284 -7.76 14.82 20.91
N ASP A 285 -6.83 14.02 21.43
CA ASP A 285 -5.42 14.09 21.05
C ASP A 285 -5.23 13.75 19.56
N GLU A 286 -5.93 12.73 19.07
CA GLU A 286 -5.84 12.29 17.68
C GLU A 286 -6.44 13.32 16.70
N VAL A 287 -7.51 14.01 17.10
CA VAL A 287 -8.07 15.14 16.34
C VAL A 287 -7.13 16.34 16.34
N ASN A 288 -6.44 16.62 17.45
CA ASN A 288 -5.43 17.67 17.52
C ASN A 288 -4.22 17.36 16.62
N ILE A 289 -3.77 16.10 16.59
CA ILE A 289 -2.74 15.62 15.65
C ILE A 289 -3.18 15.81 14.20
N ALA A 290 -4.41 15.40 13.86
CA ALA A 290 -4.94 15.57 12.52
C ALA A 290 -5.02 17.04 12.10
N LYS A 291 -5.55 17.90 12.98
CA LYS A 291 -5.60 19.36 12.78
C LYS A 291 -4.21 19.93 12.56
N TYR A 292 -3.23 19.54 13.38
CA TYR A 292 -1.84 20.00 13.24
C TYR A 292 -1.24 19.64 11.87
N LEU A 293 -1.40 18.38 11.43
CA LEU A 293 -0.91 17.95 10.11
C LEU A 293 -1.66 18.60 8.94
N TYR A 294 -2.96 18.85 9.10
CA TYR A 294 -3.75 19.61 8.14
C TYR A 294 -3.23 21.05 8.00
N GLU A 295 -3.04 21.77 9.11
CA GLU A 295 -2.62 23.17 9.10
C GLU A 295 -1.16 23.35 8.66
N LYS A 296 -0.25 22.48 9.12
CA LYS A 296 1.18 22.63 8.88
C LYS A 296 1.66 22.00 7.58
N ALA A 297 1.05 20.90 7.14
CA ALA A 297 1.44 20.21 5.91
C ALA A 297 0.34 20.14 4.84
N GLY A 298 -0.87 20.64 5.09
CA GLY A 298 -1.95 20.56 4.11
C GLY A 298 -2.38 19.12 3.81
N ILE A 299 -2.30 18.23 4.80
CA ILE A 299 -2.83 16.86 4.72
C ILE A 299 -4.35 16.93 4.82
N THR A 300 -5.06 16.44 3.80
CA THR A 300 -6.53 16.47 3.74
C THR A 300 -7.15 15.08 3.84
N VAL A 301 -6.35 14.04 4.07
CA VAL A 301 -6.83 12.66 4.14
C VAL A 301 -6.30 12.00 5.40
N PHE A 302 -7.22 11.54 6.24
CA PHE A 302 -6.87 10.92 7.51
C PHE A 302 -7.41 9.50 7.57
N ARG A 303 -6.56 8.58 8.02
CA ARG A 303 -6.96 7.22 8.32
C ARG A 303 -6.94 7.00 9.82
N ILE A 304 -8.08 6.67 10.41
CA ILE A 304 -8.12 6.10 11.76
C ILE A 304 -7.61 4.67 11.63
N TYR A 305 -6.35 4.46 12.03
CA TYR A 305 -5.59 3.22 11.90
C TYR A 305 -5.49 2.53 13.24
N THR A 306 -6.42 1.61 13.47
CA THR A 306 -6.55 0.81 14.68
C THR A 306 -7.32 -0.47 14.36
N ILE A 307 -7.16 -1.47 15.21
CA ILE A 307 -7.99 -2.68 15.24
C ILE A 307 -9.10 -2.60 16.30
N GLY A 308 -9.19 -1.47 17.02
CA GLY A 308 -10.17 -1.28 18.07
C GLY A 308 -11.60 -1.35 17.53
N SER A 309 -12.45 -2.13 18.21
CA SER A 309 -13.88 -2.24 17.94
C SER A 309 -14.73 -1.30 18.82
N ASP A 310 -14.10 -0.59 19.75
CA ASP A 310 -14.82 0.19 20.77
C ASP A 310 -15.25 1.59 20.31
N LYS A 311 -16.06 2.23 21.16
CA LYS A 311 -16.69 3.55 20.92
C LYS A 311 -15.72 4.65 20.54
N ARG A 312 -14.45 4.57 20.93
CA ARG A 312 -13.47 5.63 20.66
C ARG A 312 -13.19 5.78 19.17
N VAL A 313 -13.27 4.72 18.38
CA VAL A 313 -13.12 4.80 16.91
C VAL A 313 -14.22 5.67 16.30
N ILE A 314 -15.46 5.44 16.72
CA ILE A 314 -16.63 6.22 16.31
C ILE A 314 -16.49 7.68 16.78
N GLU A 315 -16.07 7.87 18.03
CA GLU A 315 -15.88 9.19 18.62
C GLU A 315 -14.81 10.00 17.89
N THR A 316 -13.64 9.41 17.58
CA THR A 316 -12.59 10.08 16.80
C THR A 316 -13.11 10.48 15.43
N ALA A 317 -13.82 9.59 14.72
CA ALA A 317 -14.38 9.90 13.41
C ALA A 317 -15.38 11.06 13.47
N LYS A 318 -16.26 11.05 14.48
CA LYS A 318 -17.24 12.11 14.73
C LYS A 318 -16.55 13.44 15.04
N LYS A 319 -15.57 13.45 15.94
CA LYS A 319 -14.83 14.66 16.32
C LYS A 319 -14.01 15.21 15.16
N LEU A 320 -13.40 14.37 14.32
CA LEU A 320 -12.75 14.81 13.08
C LEU A 320 -13.74 15.52 12.16
N ARG A 321 -14.92 14.91 11.92
CA ARG A 321 -15.96 15.51 11.08
C ARG A 321 -16.44 16.84 11.65
N GLN A 322 -16.68 16.93 12.96
CA GLN A 322 -17.08 18.17 13.63
C GLN A 322 -16.00 19.26 13.53
N LYS A 323 -14.72 18.89 13.69
CA LYS A 323 -13.61 19.85 13.79
C LYS A 323 -13.11 20.34 12.44
N LEU A 324 -13.01 19.45 11.45
CA LEU A 324 -12.39 19.71 10.15
C LEU A 324 -13.40 19.71 9.00
N GLY A 325 -14.62 19.23 9.23
CA GLY A 325 -15.74 19.30 8.29
C GLY A 325 -15.46 18.56 6.98
N GLU A 326 -16.12 19.02 5.91
CA GLU A 326 -15.99 18.44 4.57
C GLU A 326 -14.66 18.72 3.87
N LYS A 327 -13.74 19.46 4.50
CA LYS A 327 -12.42 19.79 3.94
C LYS A 327 -11.48 18.59 3.91
N ILE A 328 -11.77 17.56 4.71
CA ILE A 328 -10.97 16.34 4.78
C ILE A 328 -11.75 15.13 4.27
N GLU A 329 -11.00 14.06 3.97
CA GLU A 329 -11.54 12.71 3.84
C GLU A 329 -11.15 11.88 5.06
N ILE A 330 -12.11 11.11 5.56
CA ILE A 330 -11.93 10.23 6.72
C ILE A 330 -12.06 8.79 6.25
N PHE A 331 -10.98 8.03 6.42
CA PHE A 331 -10.94 6.59 6.21
C PHE A 331 -10.81 5.90 7.56
N VAL A 332 -11.51 4.78 7.75
CA VAL A 332 -11.46 4.03 9.01
C VAL A 332 -11.15 2.58 8.73
N GLY A 333 -10.16 2.03 9.44
CA GLY A 333 -10.02 0.60 9.55
C GLY A 333 -8.71 0.11 10.16
N GLN A 334 -8.63 -1.16 10.52
CA GLN A 334 -9.56 -2.22 10.10
C GLN A 334 -10.95 -2.13 10.76
N ILE A 335 -12.00 -2.27 9.96
CA ILE A 335 -13.38 -2.36 10.47
C ILE A 335 -13.58 -3.71 11.15
N ALA A 336 -14.20 -3.69 12.31
CA ALA A 336 -14.44 -4.87 13.13
C ALA A 336 -15.64 -5.69 12.64
N ASP A 337 -16.75 -5.02 12.32
CA ASP A 337 -17.99 -5.66 11.88
C ASP A 337 -18.91 -4.68 11.13
N LYS A 338 -20.06 -5.20 10.68
CA LYS A 338 -21.12 -4.42 10.04
C LYS A 338 -21.72 -3.33 10.94
N ALA A 339 -21.87 -3.56 12.24
CA ALA A 339 -22.47 -2.59 13.16
C ALA A 339 -21.60 -1.33 13.30
N GLN A 340 -20.28 -1.51 13.44
CA GLN A 340 -19.31 -0.42 13.45
C GLN A 340 -19.35 0.34 12.11
N ALA A 341 -19.40 -0.37 10.99
CA ALA A 341 -19.50 0.24 9.66
C ALA A 341 -20.76 1.11 9.51
N GLU A 342 -21.92 0.58 9.92
CA GLU A 342 -23.20 1.30 9.88
C GLU A 342 -23.19 2.57 10.73
N ARG A 343 -22.53 2.54 11.89
CA ARG A 343 -22.40 3.72 12.74
C ARG A 343 -21.52 4.80 12.10
N LEU A 344 -20.44 4.41 11.42
CA LEU A 344 -19.49 5.32 10.76
C LEU A 344 -20.06 6.04 9.53
N ILE A 345 -21.08 5.47 8.88
CA ILE A 345 -21.74 6.09 7.73
C ILE A 345 -22.97 6.93 8.09
N GLN A 346 -23.27 7.11 9.38
CA GLN A 346 -24.35 7.99 9.81
C GLN A 346 -24.05 9.46 9.48
N LYS A 347 -25.12 10.26 9.31
CA LYS A 347 -25.05 11.66 8.87
C LYS A 347 -24.12 12.56 9.70
N ASP A 348 -23.95 12.26 11.00
CA ASP A 348 -23.08 13.03 11.90
C ASP A 348 -21.59 12.69 11.78
N ILE A 349 -21.23 11.66 11.01
CA ILE A 349 -19.85 11.20 10.80
C ILE A 349 -19.50 11.17 9.31
N LEU A 350 -20.28 10.43 8.51
CA LEU A 350 -20.11 10.22 7.06
C LEU A 350 -18.66 9.97 6.67
N VAL A 351 -18.10 8.81 7.04
CA VAL A 351 -16.75 8.44 6.58
C VAL A 351 -16.72 8.20 5.07
N ASP A 352 -15.58 8.53 4.46
CA ASP A 352 -15.36 8.48 3.01
C ASP A 352 -14.92 7.08 2.55
N GLY A 353 -14.31 6.30 3.44
CA GLY A 353 -13.97 4.90 3.16
C GLY A 353 -13.80 4.03 4.40
N LEU A 354 -14.12 2.76 4.22
CA LEU A 354 -14.02 1.68 5.19
C LEU A 354 -12.98 0.68 4.70
N ILE A 355 -12.02 0.35 5.56
CA ILE A 355 -10.89 -0.53 5.23
C ILE A 355 -11.04 -1.85 5.99
N PHE A 356 -11.03 -2.96 5.25
CA PHE A 356 -11.22 -4.32 5.76
C PHE A 356 -9.95 -5.14 5.59
N GLY A 357 -9.74 -6.14 6.45
CA GLY A 357 -8.59 -7.03 6.39
C GLY A 357 -7.90 -7.25 7.73
N HIS A 358 -8.68 -7.58 8.75
CA HIS A 358 -8.14 -7.96 10.05
C HIS A 358 -7.64 -9.42 10.00
N GLY A 359 -6.46 -9.72 10.56
CA GLY A 359 -5.86 -11.06 10.53
C GLY A 359 -5.24 -11.50 9.19
N GLY A 360 -5.65 -10.95 8.04
CA GLY A 360 -5.17 -11.36 6.71
C GLY A 360 -3.76 -10.87 6.30
N GLY A 361 -3.08 -10.08 7.14
CA GLY A 361 -1.76 -9.53 6.84
C GLY A 361 -0.63 -10.56 6.98
N GLN A 362 0.38 -10.52 6.11
CA GLN A 362 1.49 -11.50 6.14
C GLN A 362 2.27 -11.58 7.46
N GLN A 363 2.34 -10.45 8.18
CA GLN A 363 3.03 -10.34 9.47
C GLN A 363 2.06 -10.26 10.66
N CYS A 364 0.76 -10.43 10.42
CA CYS A 364 -0.26 -10.39 11.46
C CYS A 364 -0.33 -11.74 12.16
N THR A 365 -0.55 -11.71 13.47
CA THR A 365 -0.74 -12.91 14.30
C THR A 365 -2.00 -12.81 15.18
N SER A 366 -2.87 -11.82 14.96
CA SER A 366 -4.09 -11.61 15.77
C SER A 366 -4.98 -12.86 15.85
N ALA A 367 -5.04 -13.66 14.78
CA ALA A 367 -5.84 -14.88 14.72
C ALA A 367 -5.29 -16.03 15.60
N ILE A 368 -4.03 -15.99 16.04
CA ILE A 368 -3.44 -17.05 16.88
C ILE A 368 -4.18 -17.20 18.22
N ASN A 369 -4.79 -16.12 18.71
CA ASN A 369 -5.54 -16.12 19.97
C ASN A 369 -6.98 -16.66 19.84
N GLY A 370 -7.32 -17.34 18.73
CA GLY A 370 -8.63 -17.96 18.52
C GLY A 370 -9.65 -17.08 17.78
N MET A 371 -9.23 -15.91 17.29
CA MET A 371 -10.07 -15.03 16.47
C MET A 371 -10.08 -15.51 15.01
N ALA A 372 -11.27 -15.55 14.39
CA ALA A 372 -11.43 -15.92 12.98
C ALA A 372 -11.10 -14.75 12.02
N ILE A 373 -10.69 -15.08 10.79
CA ILE A 373 -10.42 -14.08 9.75
C ILE A 373 -11.68 -13.88 8.90
N THR A 374 -12.46 -12.85 9.21
CA THR A 374 -13.81 -12.61 8.63
C THR A 374 -13.81 -11.72 7.37
N THR A 375 -12.66 -11.48 6.74
CA THR A 375 -12.54 -10.47 5.67
C THR A 375 -13.50 -10.69 4.51
N LEU A 376 -13.75 -11.94 4.10
CA LEU A 376 -14.71 -12.24 3.02
C LEU A 376 -16.14 -11.88 3.47
N GLU A 377 -16.53 -12.32 4.66
CA GLU A 377 -17.84 -12.05 5.27
C GLU A 377 -18.11 -10.55 5.40
N ASP A 378 -17.19 -9.82 6.01
CA ASP A 378 -17.35 -8.39 6.28
C ASP A 378 -17.55 -7.61 4.97
N VAL A 379 -16.67 -7.83 4.00
CA VAL A 379 -16.72 -7.13 2.71
C VAL A 379 -17.96 -7.54 1.92
N TYR A 380 -18.34 -8.80 1.96
CA TYR A 380 -19.56 -9.28 1.33
C TYR A 380 -20.78 -8.56 1.90
N SER A 381 -20.90 -8.50 3.23
CA SER A 381 -22.03 -7.85 3.91
C SER A 381 -22.17 -6.36 3.55
N MET A 382 -21.05 -5.66 3.31
CA MET A 382 -21.03 -4.25 2.89
C MET A 382 -21.38 -4.08 1.42
N THR A 383 -20.81 -4.93 0.56
CA THR A 383 -20.97 -4.82 -0.90
C THR A 383 -22.35 -5.25 -1.39
N THR A 384 -23.10 -5.99 -0.57
CA THR A 384 -24.52 -6.34 -0.80
C THR A 384 -25.51 -5.33 -0.23
N ASP A 385 -25.07 -4.33 0.54
CA ASP A 385 -25.94 -3.41 1.26
C ASP A 385 -25.84 -1.98 0.69
N LYS A 386 -26.96 -1.52 0.14
CA LYS A 386 -27.06 -0.22 -0.57
C LYS A 386 -26.71 0.97 0.30
N ARG A 387 -26.80 0.88 1.63
CA ARG A 387 -26.41 1.96 2.55
C ARG A 387 -24.95 2.35 2.38
N PHE A 388 -24.10 1.43 1.92
CA PHE A 388 -22.67 1.66 1.71
C PHE A 388 -22.32 2.15 0.30
N ASN A 389 -23.27 2.39 -0.61
CA ASN A 389 -22.97 2.82 -1.99
C ASN A 389 -22.18 4.13 -2.09
N ASN A 390 -22.34 5.02 -1.11
CA ASN A 390 -21.64 6.31 -1.06
C ASN A 390 -20.31 6.28 -0.31
N THR A 391 -19.94 5.14 0.28
CA THR A 391 -18.71 4.97 1.05
C THR A 391 -17.81 3.97 0.34
N SER A 392 -16.52 4.27 0.20
CA SER A 392 -15.59 3.34 -0.46
C SER A 392 -15.32 2.12 0.40
N ILE A 393 -15.36 0.94 -0.22
CA ILE A 393 -15.00 -0.33 0.42
C ILE A 393 -13.60 -0.71 -0.04
N ILE A 394 -12.67 -0.82 0.91
CA ILE A 394 -11.24 -0.98 0.65
C ILE A 394 -10.74 -2.26 1.33
N LEU A 395 -9.92 -3.04 0.64
CA LEU A 395 -9.23 -4.19 1.20
C LEU A 395 -7.77 -3.88 1.53
N GLU A 396 -7.28 -4.32 2.68
CA GLU A 396 -5.87 -4.29 3.05
C GLU A 396 -5.45 -5.60 3.73
N GLY A 397 -4.57 -6.37 3.09
CA GLY A 397 -4.21 -7.71 3.57
C GLY A 397 -5.16 -8.78 3.03
N GLY A 398 -4.74 -10.05 3.07
CA GLY A 398 -5.49 -11.20 2.55
C GLY A 398 -5.62 -11.27 1.02
N VAL A 399 -5.43 -10.15 0.31
CA VAL A 399 -5.46 -10.12 -1.16
C VAL A 399 -4.11 -10.60 -1.71
N GLY A 400 -4.13 -11.76 -2.38
CA GLY A 400 -2.99 -12.32 -3.10
C GLY A 400 -2.58 -11.48 -4.32
N ARG A 401 -1.98 -12.12 -5.34
CA ARG A 401 -1.63 -11.43 -6.61
C ARG A 401 -2.87 -11.06 -7.43
N SER A 402 -3.95 -11.83 -7.29
CA SER A 402 -5.18 -11.65 -8.06
C SER A 402 -6.14 -10.72 -7.33
N ILE A 403 -6.28 -9.48 -7.82
CA ILE A 403 -7.25 -8.52 -7.29
C ILE A 403 -8.64 -8.68 -7.95
N GLY A 404 -8.79 -9.62 -8.89
CA GLY A 404 -10.00 -9.75 -9.71
C GLY A 404 -11.25 -10.11 -8.91
N VAL A 405 -11.10 -11.01 -7.93
CA VAL A 405 -12.19 -11.40 -7.03
C VAL A 405 -12.73 -10.20 -6.26
N ALA A 406 -11.83 -9.38 -5.70
CA ALA A 406 -12.21 -8.15 -5.00
C ALA A 406 -13.00 -7.20 -5.92
N LEU A 407 -12.56 -7.02 -7.17
CA LEU A 407 -13.27 -6.19 -8.15
C LEU A 407 -14.68 -6.73 -8.46
N VAL A 408 -14.82 -8.04 -8.65
CA VAL A 408 -16.12 -8.69 -8.94
C VAL A 408 -17.06 -8.60 -7.74
N MET A 409 -16.55 -8.77 -6.52
CA MET A 409 -17.31 -8.54 -5.29
C MET A 409 -17.74 -7.08 -5.12
N GLY A 410 -17.00 -6.16 -5.72
CA GLY A 410 -17.33 -4.75 -5.73
C GLY A 410 -16.54 -3.91 -4.73
N VAL A 411 -15.35 -4.34 -4.35
CA VAL A 411 -14.34 -3.55 -3.65
C VAL A 411 -13.82 -2.44 -4.59
N ASP A 412 -13.60 -1.25 -4.04
CA ASP A 412 -13.20 -0.07 -4.81
C ASP A 412 -11.69 0.11 -4.90
N CYS A 413 -10.96 -0.36 -3.88
CA CYS A 413 -9.50 -0.20 -3.76
C CYS A 413 -8.85 -1.35 -2.98
N VAL A 414 -7.62 -1.70 -3.35
CA VAL A 414 -6.77 -2.62 -2.59
C VAL A 414 -5.50 -1.91 -2.12
N LEU A 415 -5.23 -1.89 -0.81
CA LEU A 415 -3.99 -1.41 -0.23
C LEU A 415 -2.96 -2.53 -0.16
N GLY A 416 -1.94 -2.48 -1.02
CA GLY A 416 -0.91 -3.52 -1.14
C GLY A 416 0.44 -3.06 -0.62
N ASN A 417 0.70 -3.26 0.67
CA ASN A 417 1.95 -2.81 1.34
C ASN A 417 3.22 -3.47 0.76
N GLN A 418 3.70 -4.58 1.32
CA GLN A 418 4.90 -5.23 0.77
C GLN A 418 4.71 -5.73 -0.66
N LYS A 419 3.47 -5.94 -1.13
CA LYS A 419 3.19 -6.47 -2.47
C LYS A 419 3.58 -5.49 -3.57
N PHE A 420 3.48 -4.19 -3.31
CA PHE A 420 3.81 -3.16 -4.29
C PHE A 420 5.23 -2.63 -4.12
N VAL A 421 5.81 -2.67 -2.92
CA VAL A 421 7.14 -2.10 -2.67
C VAL A 421 8.28 -3.11 -2.82
N ARG A 422 8.16 -4.33 -2.26
CA ARG A 422 9.10 -5.48 -2.38
C ARG A 422 10.60 -5.15 -2.31
N GLY A 423 10.97 -4.18 -1.48
CA GLY A 423 12.35 -3.72 -1.32
C GLY A 423 12.95 -3.26 -2.63
N THR A 424 12.59 -2.06 -3.05
CA THR A 424 12.97 -1.47 -4.35
C THR A 424 13.80 -0.21 -4.14
N ILE A 425 14.26 0.42 -5.23
CA ILE A 425 15.07 1.64 -5.14
C ILE A 425 14.40 2.75 -4.31
N GLU A 426 13.06 2.82 -4.29
CA GLU A 426 12.27 3.77 -3.49
C GLU A 426 12.41 3.58 -1.97
N THR A 427 12.90 2.42 -1.52
CA THR A 427 13.20 2.16 -0.10
C THR A 427 14.66 2.48 0.24
N GLY A 428 15.16 3.58 -0.33
CA GLY A 428 16.50 4.11 -0.06
C GLY A 428 17.66 3.42 -0.79
N ASN A 429 17.38 2.52 -1.75
CA ASN A 429 18.38 1.71 -2.43
C ASN A 429 19.34 0.99 -1.47
N VAL A 430 18.84 0.52 -0.32
CA VAL A 430 19.67 -0.12 0.72
C VAL A 430 19.03 -1.44 1.14
N PHE A 431 19.80 -2.52 1.06
CA PHE A 431 19.34 -3.87 1.36
C PHE A 431 20.26 -4.56 2.36
N LEU A 432 19.76 -5.62 2.96
CA LEU A 432 20.46 -6.50 3.88
C LEU A 432 20.58 -7.90 3.30
N GLU A 433 21.60 -8.62 3.73
CA GLU A 433 21.69 -10.06 3.55
C GLU A 433 21.01 -10.76 4.73
N ASP A 434 20.14 -11.75 4.49
CA ASP A 434 19.67 -12.63 5.56
C ASP A 434 20.74 -13.68 5.94
N LYS A 435 20.48 -14.50 6.95
CA LYS A 435 21.41 -15.58 7.35
C LYS A 435 21.64 -16.66 6.28
N MET A 436 20.79 -16.73 5.27
CA MET A 436 20.88 -17.68 4.15
C MET A 436 21.47 -17.03 2.89
N GLY A 437 21.99 -15.80 2.97
CA GLY A 437 22.55 -15.11 1.81
C GLY A 437 21.51 -14.42 0.90
N LYS A 438 20.22 -14.41 1.27
CA LYS A 438 19.17 -13.79 0.47
C LYS A 438 19.06 -12.30 0.75
N ILE A 439 18.79 -11.53 -0.30
CA ILE A 439 18.68 -10.07 -0.19
C ILE A 439 17.29 -9.67 0.32
N CYS A 440 17.25 -8.80 1.32
CA CYS A 440 16.03 -8.47 2.03
C CYS A 440 16.06 -7.06 2.65
N GLN A 441 14.93 -6.68 3.25
CA GLN A 441 14.76 -5.52 4.13
C GLN A 441 13.85 -5.90 5.32
N PRO A 442 13.98 -5.25 6.48
CA PRO A 442 13.10 -5.49 7.61
C PRO A 442 11.66 -5.08 7.25
N TYR A 443 10.73 -5.98 7.53
CA TYR A 443 9.30 -5.77 7.34
C TYR A 443 8.52 -6.34 8.53
N PRO A 444 8.65 -5.73 9.73
CA PRO A 444 7.91 -6.16 10.91
C PRO A 444 6.43 -5.78 10.81
N GLY A 445 5.56 -6.58 11.45
CA GLY A 445 4.16 -6.17 11.69
C GLY A 445 4.09 -4.95 12.62
N THR A 446 3.10 -4.08 12.45
CA THR A 446 2.96 -2.81 13.19
C THR A 446 2.69 -2.99 14.69
N ALA A 447 2.22 -4.16 15.11
CA ALA A 447 2.05 -4.55 16.51
C ALA A 447 3.04 -5.63 16.96
N SER A 448 4.13 -5.84 16.22
CA SER A 448 5.14 -6.86 16.54
C SER A 448 6.09 -6.43 17.65
N PRO A 449 6.79 -7.38 18.30
CA PRO A 449 7.82 -7.05 19.30
C PRO A 449 8.87 -6.06 18.78
N VAL A 450 9.27 -6.16 17.51
CA VAL A 450 10.22 -5.22 16.88
C VAL A 450 9.69 -3.79 16.94
N THR A 451 8.44 -3.57 16.53
CA THR A 451 7.83 -2.24 16.55
C THR A 451 7.65 -1.74 17.98
N GLN A 452 7.22 -2.60 18.91
CA GLN A 452 7.04 -2.23 20.31
C GLN A 452 8.36 -1.87 21.01
N ILE A 453 9.46 -2.56 20.70
CA ILE A 453 10.81 -2.24 21.18
C ILE A 453 11.26 -0.87 20.67
N ILE A 454 11.03 -0.57 19.38
CA ILE A 454 11.34 0.74 18.81
C ILE A 454 10.54 1.84 19.52
N GLU A 455 9.25 1.62 19.73
CA GLU A 455 8.38 2.60 20.40
C GLU A 455 8.70 2.79 21.88
N SER A 456 9.32 1.80 22.53
CA SER A 456 9.78 1.88 23.92
C SER A 456 10.93 2.86 24.15
N GLU A 457 11.50 3.43 23.07
CA GLU A 457 12.36 4.61 23.15
C GLU A 457 11.69 5.74 23.93
N ASP A 458 10.41 6.00 23.65
CA ASP A 458 9.58 6.93 24.40
C ASP A 458 9.15 6.32 25.73
N PRO A 459 9.50 6.93 26.88
CA PRO A 459 9.10 6.44 28.19
C PRO A 459 7.59 6.28 28.35
N THR A 460 6.79 7.17 27.76
CA THR A 460 5.31 7.13 27.87
C THR A 460 4.71 5.98 27.08
N LEU A 461 5.33 5.61 25.95
CA LEU A 461 4.94 4.44 25.18
C LEU A 461 5.47 3.17 25.81
N ARG A 462 6.65 3.19 26.43
CA ARG A 462 7.26 2.00 27.06
C ARG A 462 6.32 1.32 28.04
N PHE A 463 5.66 2.06 28.94
CA PHE A 463 4.70 1.49 29.90
C PHE A 463 3.51 0.79 29.21
N ARG A 464 3.16 1.20 27.98
CA ARG A 464 2.11 0.58 27.17
C ARG A 464 2.62 -0.58 26.30
N ARG A 465 3.93 -0.68 26.10
CA ARG A 465 4.57 -1.64 25.20
C ARG A 465 5.28 -2.78 25.91
N ALA A 466 5.77 -2.58 27.13
CA ALA A 466 6.50 -3.60 27.86
C ALA A 466 6.19 -3.60 29.37
N ASP A 467 6.29 -4.78 29.98
CA ASP A 467 6.20 -4.97 31.43
C ASP A 467 7.46 -4.49 32.17
N ALA A 468 7.40 -4.48 33.51
CA ALA A 468 8.53 -4.07 34.35
C ALA A 468 9.77 -4.97 34.19
N ALA A 469 9.59 -6.22 33.72
CA ALA A 469 10.67 -7.14 33.37
C ALA A 469 11.18 -6.95 31.93
N GLY A 470 10.63 -6.00 31.17
CA GLY A 470 11.02 -5.67 29.81
C GLY A 470 10.39 -6.55 28.72
N ARG A 471 9.40 -7.39 29.05
CA ARG A 471 8.70 -8.22 28.06
C ARG A 471 7.63 -7.42 27.35
N THR A 472 7.58 -7.52 26.02
CA THR A 472 6.59 -6.84 25.19
C THR A 472 5.17 -7.36 25.45
N TYR A 473 4.21 -6.46 25.61
CA TYR A 473 2.80 -6.79 25.81
C TYR A 473 2.06 -7.07 24.50
N TYR A 474 1.06 -7.96 24.55
CA TYR A 474 -0.02 -8.07 23.53
C TYR A 474 0.48 -7.97 22.07
N SER A 475 1.52 -8.75 21.73
CA SER A 475 2.10 -8.71 20.39
C SER A 475 1.21 -9.44 19.39
N GLU A 476 0.63 -8.69 18.46
CA GLU A 476 -0.26 -9.18 17.39
C GLU A 476 0.36 -9.11 16.00
N GLY A 477 1.69 -9.00 15.96
CA GLY A 477 2.46 -9.19 14.75
C GLY A 477 3.77 -9.91 15.03
N LYS A 478 4.41 -10.36 13.95
CA LYS A 478 5.71 -11.00 14.01
C LYS A 478 6.82 -10.16 13.35
N PRO A 479 8.08 -10.36 13.75
CA PRO A 479 9.21 -9.86 12.97
C PRO A 479 9.22 -10.54 11.60
N GLY A 480 9.61 -9.82 10.57
CA GLY A 480 9.55 -10.29 9.19
C GLY A 480 10.58 -9.63 8.30
N LEU A 481 10.85 -10.28 7.18
CA LEU A 481 11.71 -9.76 6.12
C LEU A 481 10.90 -9.66 4.83
N MET A 482 11.13 -8.59 4.07
CA MET A 482 10.64 -8.42 2.71
C MET A 482 11.82 -8.70 1.78
N PHE A 483 11.70 -9.73 0.96
CA PHE A 483 12.78 -10.16 0.06
C PHE A 483 12.77 -9.36 -1.24
N TYR A 484 13.98 -8.99 -1.67
CA TYR A 484 14.22 -8.35 -2.97
C TYR A 484 14.05 -9.38 -4.09
N GLU A 485 13.54 -8.94 -5.24
CA GLU A 485 13.44 -9.75 -6.45
C GLU A 485 14.16 -9.04 -7.61
N GLU A 486 15.10 -9.74 -8.26
CA GLU A 486 16.05 -9.15 -9.22
C GLU A 486 15.38 -8.39 -10.39
N LYS A 487 14.23 -8.87 -10.87
CA LYS A 487 13.48 -8.26 -11.98
C LYS A 487 12.85 -6.90 -11.66
N ALA A 488 12.74 -6.55 -10.37
CA ALA A 488 12.02 -5.36 -9.92
C ALA A 488 12.96 -4.33 -9.31
N GLY A 489 13.57 -3.50 -10.16
CA GLY A 489 14.42 -2.39 -9.71
C GLY A 489 13.64 -1.28 -8.99
N SER A 490 12.40 -1.04 -9.40
CA SER A 490 11.50 -0.02 -8.84
C SER A 490 10.16 -0.62 -8.45
N MET A 491 9.51 -0.04 -7.43
CA MET A 491 8.12 -0.37 -7.07
C MET A 491 7.14 -0.17 -8.24
N ALA A 492 7.48 0.69 -9.21
CA ALA A 492 6.71 0.88 -10.44
C ALA A 492 6.46 -0.43 -11.20
N PHE A 493 7.43 -1.34 -11.21
CA PHE A 493 7.29 -2.67 -11.81
C PHE A 493 6.15 -3.45 -11.14
N TRP A 494 6.16 -3.52 -9.81
CA TRP A 494 5.17 -4.28 -9.05
C TRP A 494 3.78 -3.68 -9.11
N ILE A 495 3.69 -2.35 -9.06
CA ILE A 495 2.44 -1.64 -9.29
C ILE A 495 1.85 -2.02 -10.64
N ASN A 496 2.65 -1.93 -11.71
CA ASN A 496 2.19 -2.25 -13.06
C ASN A 496 1.83 -3.73 -13.22
N GLU A 497 2.54 -4.65 -12.55
CA GLU A 497 2.20 -6.07 -12.57
C GLU A 497 0.81 -6.36 -11.95
N HIS A 498 0.51 -5.75 -10.80
CA HIS A 498 -0.81 -5.92 -10.18
C HIS A 498 -1.92 -5.23 -10.99
N LEU A 499 -1.64 -4.08 -11.62
CA LEU A 499 -2.57 -3.45 -12.56
C LEU A 499 -2.82 -4.33 -13.80
N ARG A 500 -1.80 -5.06 -14.30
CA ARG A 500 -1.98 -6.02 -15.40
C ARG A 500 -2.87 -7.20 -14.99
N HIS A 501 -2.75 -7.71 -13.76
CA HIS A 501 -3.67 -8.73 -13.24
C HIS A 501 -5.11 -8.21 -13.11
N ALA A 502 -5.29 -6.97 -12.68
CA ALA A 502 -6.59 -6.30 -12.66
C ALA A 502 -7.17 -6.16 -14.07
N ALA A 503 -6.36 -5.69 -15.01
CA ALA A 503 -6.74 -5.50 -16.40
C ALA A 503 -7.10 -6.82 -17.08
N ARG A 504 -6.38 -7.90 -16.76
CA ARG A 504 -6.71 -9.24 -17.20
C ARG A 504 -8.10 -9.64 -16.71
N THR A 505 -8.45 -9.36 -15.46
CA THR A 505 -9.79 -9.65 -14.92
C THR A 505 -10.88 -8.93 -15.72
N LEU A 506 -10.72 -7.63 -15.98
CA LEU A 506 -11.69 -6.88 -16.77
C LEU A 506 -11.81 -7.43 -18.20
N ALA A 507 -10.68 -7.76 -18.83
CA ALA A 507 -10.66 -8.36 -20.16
C ALA A 507 -11.32 -9.75 -20.21
N ASP A 508 -11.08 -10.58 -19.19
CA ASP A 508 -11.69 -11.91 -19.06
C ASP A 508 -13.21 -11.84 -18.79
N LEU A 509 -13.73 -10.66 -18.43
CA LEU A 509 -15.16 -10.35 -18.31
C LEU A 509 -15.71 -9.49 -19.47
N GLY A 510 -14.89 -9.20 -20.49
CA GLY A 510 -15.33 -8.43 -21.65
C GLY A 510 -15.58 -6.94 -21.42
N VAL A 511 -15.02 -6.36 -20.35
CA VAL A 511 -15.19 -4.94 -19.98
C VAL A 511 -13.86 -4.18 -20.02
N GLU A 512 -13.89 -2.87 -20.30
CA GLU A 512 -12.67 -2.05 -20.48
C GLU A 512 -12.32 -1.15 -19.29
N ASN A 513 -13.22 -0.99 -18.31
CA ASN A 513 -13.01 -0.10 -17.18
C ASN A 513 -13.96 -0.45 -16.02
N ILE A 514 -13.73 0.17 -14.86
CA ILE A 514 -14.54 -0.07 -13.65
C ILE A 514 -16.01 0.32 -13.84
N GLU A 515 -16.31 1.37 -14.59
CA GLU A 515 -17.70 1.77 -14.88
C GLU A 515 -18.45 0.68 -15.68
N GLU A 516 -17.82 0.16 -16.74
CA GLU A 516 -18.34 -0.97 -17.50
C GLU A 516 -18.50 -2.22 -16.63
N LEU A 517 -17.53 -2.52 -15.76
CA LEU A 517 -17.63 -3.63 -14.80
C LEU A 517 -18.86 -3.48 -13.90
N ARG A 518 -19.08 -2.30 -13.31
CA ARG A 518 -20.26 -2.05 -12.45
C ARG A 518 -21.56 -2.24 -13.23
N LYS A 519 -21.66 -1.67 -14.43
CA LYS A 519 -22.83 -1.81 -15.30
C LYS A 519 -23.08 -3.28 -15.67
N PHE A 520 -22.02 -4.01 -16.02
CA PHE A 520 -22.07 -5.41 -16.36
C PHE A 520 -22.60 -6.25 -15.19
N LEU A 521 -22.00 -6.12 -14.00
CA LEU A 521 -22.40 -6.88 -12.82
C LEU A 521 -23.82 -6.56 -12.33
N SER A 522 -24.32 -5.34 -12.55
CA SER A 522 -25.71 -4.98 -12.25
C SER A 522 -26.73 -5.62 -13.21
N ASN A 523 -26.34 -5.80 -14.48
CA ASN A 523 -27.27 -6.26 -15.52
C ASN A 523 -27.23 -7.78 -15.72
N ASP A 524 -26.06 -8.39 -15.58
CA ASP A 524 -25.85 -9.81 -15.84
C ASP A 524 -26.18 -10.64 -14.59
N LYS A 525 -27.19 -11.51 -14.72
CA LYS A 525 -27.69 -12.35 -13.63
C LYS A 525 -26.90 -13.64 -13.42
N ARG A 526 -25.86 -13.93 -14.20
CA ARG A 526 -25.02 -15.11 -13.98
C ARG A 526 -24.23 -15.00 -12.66
N GLU A 527 -23.81 -16.15 -12.14
CA GLU A 527 -22.87 -16.24 -11.02
C GLU A 527 -21.46 -16.31 -11.58
N PHE A 528 -20.63 -15.32 -11.22
CA PHE A 528 -19.26 -15.17 -11.71
C PHE A 528 -18.21 -15.69 -10.75
N LEU A 529 -18.52 -15.86 -9.48
CA LEU A 529 -17.58 -16.35 -8.49
C LEU A 529 -17.64 -17.87 -8.38
N ARG A 530 -16.50 -18.51 -8.08
CA ARG A 530 -16.38 -19.96 -7.86
C ARG A 530 -15.58 -20.23 -6.59
N ILE A 531 -15.99 -21.24 -5.83
CA ILE A 531 -15.16 -21.82 -4.77
C ILE A 531 -14.07 -22.64 -5.45
N LEU A 532 -12.82 -22.38 -5.10
CA LEU A 532 -11.65 -23.09 -5.61
C LEU A 532 -11.30 -24.21 -4.64
N SER A 533 -11.27 -25.45 -5.12
CA SER A 533 -10.71 -26.56 -4.34
C SER A 533 -9.23 -26.29 -4.03
N GLU A 534 -8.72 -26.84 -2.92
CA GLU A 534 -7.29 -26.78 -2.57
C GLU A 534 -6.41 -27.26 -3.73
N LYS A 535 -6.83 -28.35 -4.40
CA LYS A 535 -6.15 -28.88 -5.59
C LYS A 535 -6.11 -27.85 -6.73
N THR A 536 -7.20 -27.15 -7.00
CA THR A 536 -7.23 -26.09 -8.02
C THR A 536 -6.30 -24.94 -7.65
N GLN A 537 -6.27 -24.53 -6.38
CA GLN A 537 -5.38 -23.48 -5.91
C GLN A 537 -3.91 -23.89 -6.07
N TYR A 538 -3.56 -25.10 -5.65
CA TYR A 538 -2.21 -25.67 -5.82
C TYR A 538 -1.79 -25.73 -7.30
N LEU A 539 -2.69 -26.18 -8.19
CA LEU A 539 -2.41 -26.30 -9.63
C LEU A 539 -2.50 -24.97 -10.40
N SER A 540 -2.95 -23.89 -9.75
CA SER A 540 -3.09 -22.57 -10.38
C SER A 540 -1.75 -21.87 -10.60
N GLU A 541 -0.72 -22.26 -9.84
CA GLU A 541 0.67 -21.93 -10.14
C GLU A 541 1.25 -23.00 -11.08
N ALA A 542 2.31 -22.63 -11.83
CA ALA A 542 3.01 -23.60 -12.66
C ALA A 542 3.52 -24.74 -11.77
N HIS A 543 2.92 -25.92 -11.93
CA HIS A 543 3.15 -27.10 -11.11
C HIS A 543 3.99 -28.11 -11.90
N ARG A 544 4.76 -28.94 -11.19
CA ARG A 544 5.67 -29.96 -11.76
C ARG A 544 6.83 -29.42 -12.62
N ASN A 545 7.30 -28.20 -12.34
CA ASN A 545 8.67 -27.83 -12.70
C ASN A 545 9.65 -28.52 -11.75
N SER A 546 9.76 -29.85 -11.87
CA SER A 546 10.89 -30.61 -11.37
C SER A 546 12.09 -30.31 -12.25
N ASN A 547 12.73 -29.17 -12.03
CA ASN A 547 14.07 -28.95 -12.56
C ASN A 547 15.03 -29.66 -11.62
N PHE A 548 15.50 -30.81 -12.11
CA PHE A 548 16.84 -31.32 -11.89
C PHE A 548 17.91 -30.26 -12.18
#